data_AF-A0A7G6Y9P1-F1
#
_entry.id   AF-A0A7G6Y9P1-F1
#
_cell.length_a   1.000
_cell.length_b   1.000
_cell.length_c   1.000
_cell.angle_alpha   90.00
_cell.angle_beta   90.00
_cell.angle_gamma   90.00
#
_symmetry.space_group_name_H-M   'P 1'
#
loop_
_entity.id
_entity.type
_entity.pdbx_description
1 polymer ?
#
loop_
_entity_poly.entity_id
_entity_poly.type
_entity_poly.pdbx_seq_one_letter_code
_entity_poly.pdbx_strand_id
1 'polypeptide(L)'
;MTRQPSPTAKDALLRAASGQGADMFDDGYALHPIARQAAIATPSHWVDVFVVSAGEDGWIELADLDGGILRGWHYDDLREVLAPGAPVAVHTLYGVLAAGDELLNVRLALD
;
A
#
# COMPACT_ATOMS: atom_id res chain seq x y z
N MET A 1 1.35 -15.71 -15.73
CA MET A 1 2.71 -15.30 -15.32
C MET A 1 2.66 -15.10 -13.81
N THR A 2 3.42 -15.86 -13.03
CA THR A 2 3.47 -15.71 -11.58
C THR A 2 4.15 -14.38 -11.26
N ARG A 3 3.43 -13.40 -10.70
CA ARG A 3 4.07 -12.18 -10.18
C ARG A 3 5.05 -12.59 -9.08
N GLN A 4 6.27 -12.07 -9.15
CA GLN A 4 7.29 -12.33 -8.14
C GLN A 4 7.06 -11.31 -7.00
N PRO A 5 6.97 -11.73 -5.73
CA PRO A 5 6.57 -10.83 -4.64
C PRO A 5 7.45 -9.57 -4.59
N SER A 6 6.87 -8.47 -4.12
CA SER A 6 7.58 -7.21 -3.96
C SER A 6 8.82 -7.46 -3.08
N PRO A 7 9.97 -6.91 -3.47
CA PRO A 7 11.17 -7.06 -2.68
C PRO A 7 10.94 -6.44 -1.30
N THR A 8 11.53 -7.05 -0.27
CA THR A 8 11.55 -6.42 1.06
C THR A 8 12.13 -5.01 0.93
N ALA A 9 11.74 -4.09 1.82
CA ALA A 9 12.26 -2.72 1.78
C ALA A 9 13.80 -2.67 1.78
N LYS A 10 14.45 -3.63 2.45
CA LYS A 10 15.90 -3.82 2.46
C LYS A 10 16.46 -4.22 1.09
N ASP A 11 15.83 -5.21 0.44
CA ASP A 11 16.28 -5.70 -0.87
C ASP A 11 16.04 -4.65 -1.96
N ALA A 12 14.91 -3.94 -1.90
CA ALA A 12 14.61 -2.81 -2.78
C ALA A 12 15.67 -1.71 -2.65
N LEU A 13 16.05 -1.36 -1.41
CA LEU A 13 17.09 -0.36 -1.14
C LEU A 13 18.46 -0.78 -1.67
N LEU A 14 18.85 -2.04 -1.47
CA LEU A 14 20.13 -2.57 -1.95
C LEU A 14 20.22 -2.53 -3.49
N ARG A 15 19.12 -2.86 -4.16
CA ARG A 15 19.04 -2.79 -5.63
C ARG A 15 19.09 -1.35 -6.12
N ALA A 16 18.27 -0.46 -5.54
CA ALA A 16 18.24 0.96 -5.90
C ALA A 16 19.61 1.63 -5.70
N ALA A 17 20.28 1.34 -4.57
CA ALA A 17 21.64 1.83 -4.29
C ALA A 17 22.70 1.30 -5.28
N SER A 18 22.43 0.16 -5.91
CA SER A 18 23.29 -0.44 -6.95
C SER A 18 22.93 0.05 -8.37
N GLY A 19 21.99 0.98 -8.51
CA GLY A 19 21.53 1.51 -9.80
C GLY A 19 20.58 0.60 -10.56
N GLN A 20 20.01 -0.42 -9.91
CA GLN A 20 18.99 -1.31 -10.48
C GLN A 20 17.65 -1.15 -9.75
N GLY A 21 16.51 -1.28 -10.42
CA GLY A 21 15.21 -1.31 -9.74
C GLY A 21 14.75 0.03 -9.15
N ALA A 22 14.96 1.13 -9.88
CA ALA A 22 14.47 2.46 -9.46
C ALA A 22 12.94 2.49 -9.31
N ASP A 23 12.24 1.67 -10.08
CA ASP A 23 10.80 1.42 -10.07
C ASP A 23 10.32 0.63 -8.82
N MET A 24 11.24 0.03 -8.05
CA MET A 24 10.86 -0.78 -6.89
C MET A 24 10.30 0.02 -5.71
N PHE A 25 10.40 1.35 -5.76
CA PHE A 25 9.76 2.27 -4.80
C PHE A 25 8.66 3.12 -5.43
N ASP A 26 8.30 2.84 -6.69
CA ASP A 26 7.11 3.46 -7.28
C ASP A 26 5.88 3.08 -6.44
N ASP A 27 4.86 3.92 -6.51
CA ASP A 27 3.63 3.71 -5.75
C ASP A 27 3.05 2.31 -6.00
N GLY A 28 2.74 1.59 -4.93
CA GLY A 28 2.26 0.21 -4.99
C GLY A 28 3.35 -0.87 -4.94
N TYR A 29 4.63 -0.53 -4.86
CA TYR A 29 5.74 -1.49 -4.70
C TYR A 29 6.28 -1.51 -3.26
N ALA A 30 7.59 -1.64 -3.05
CA ALA A 30 8.16 -1.64 -1.71
C ALA A 30 7.92 -0.29 -1.03
N LEU A 31 7.60 -0.31 0.27
CA LEU A 31 7.46 0.92 1.05
C LEU A 31 8.81 1.56 1.32
N HIS A 32 9.02 2.77 0.79
CA HIS A 32 10.23 3.53 1.03
C HIS A 32 10.35 3.91 2.54
N PRO A 33 11.50 3.71 3.21
CA PRO A 33 11.59 3.95 4.65
C PRO A 33 11.29 5.39 5.08
N ILE A 34 11.61 6.39 4.26
CA ILE A 34 11.24 7.78 4.54
C ILE A 34 9.71 7.95 4.51
N ALA A 35 9.01 7.36 3.53
CA ALA A 35 7.55 7.42 3.45
C ALA A 35 6.90 6.72 4.66
N ARG A 36 7.44 5.56 5.07
CA ARG A 36 7.02 4.87 6.31
C ARG A 36 7.13 5.79 7.53
N GLN A 37 8.30 6.43 7.72
CA GLN A 37 8.51 7.29 8.88
C GLN A 37 7.64 8.55 8.81
N ALA A 38 7.47 9.15 7.63
CA ALA A 38 6.63 10.32 7.44
C ALA A 38 5.16 10.03 7.78
N ALA A 39 4.62 8.89 7.33
CA ALA A 39 3.25 8.47 7.64
C ALA A 39 3.03 8.19 9.14
N ILE A 40 4.01 7.60 9.82
CA ILE A 40 3.95 7.38 11.28
C ILE A 40 4.03 8.70 12.04
N ALA A 41 4.89 9.63 11.59
CA ALA A 41 5.11 10.91 12.26
C ALA A 41 4.01 11.96 11.98
N THR A 42 3.11 11.69 11.03
CA THR A 42 2.06 12.61 10.60
C THR A 42 0.69 12.00 10.92
N PRO A 43 0.04 12.40 12.03
CA PRO A 43 -1.26 11.84 12.42
C PRO A 43 -2.42 12.27 11.51
N SER A 44 -2.28 13.38 10.78
CA SER A 44 -3.29 13.83 9.81
C SER A 44 -3.28 13.00 8.54
N HIS A 45 -4.36 13.04 7.77
CA HIS A 45 -4.53 12.35 6.47
C HIS A 45 -4.67 10.82 6.53
N TRP A 46 -4.63 10.21 7.72
CA TRP A 46 -5.17 8.87 7.92
C TRP A 46 -6.69 8.89 7.76
N VAL A 47 -7.19 7.98 6.93
CA VAL A 47 -8.62 7.73 6.73
C VAL A 47 -8.88 6.29 7.13
N ASP A 48 -9.77 6.10 8.10
CA ASP A 48 -10.25 4.78 8.51
C ASP A 48 -11.23 4.27 7.46
N VAL A 49 -10.99 3.05 6.97
CA VAL A 49 -11.75 2.45 5.89
C VAL A 49 -11.93 0.95 6.12
N PHE A 50 -12.92 0.36 5.45
CA PHE A 50 -13.12 -1.09 5.40
C PHE A 50 -12.70 -1.63 4.05
N VAL A 51 -12.06 -2.79 4.05
CA VAL A 51 -11.76 -3.52 2.81
C VAL A 51 -13.07 -3.95 2.16
N VAL A 52 -13.32 -3.53 0.93
CA VAL A 52 -14.44 -4.02 0.11
C VAL A 52 -13.98 -5.24 -0.67
N SER A 53 -12.85 -5.13 -1.37
CA SER A 53 -12.26 -6.24 -2.12
C SER A 53 -10.76 -6.06 -2.35
N ALA A 54 -10.06 -7.17 -2.58
CA ALA A 54 -8.70 -7.21 -3.11
C ALA A 54 -8.65 -8.23 -4.25
N GLY A 55 -8.04 -7.85 -5.37
CA GLY A 55 -7.94 -8.66 -6.60
C GLY A 55 -6.56 -9.28 -6.80
N GLU A 56 -6.50 -10.37 -7.58
CA GLU A 56 -5.24 -11.00 -8.04
C GLU A 56 -4.37 -10.07 -8.89
N ASP A 57 -5.00 -9.06 -9.50
CA ASP A 57 -4.35 -8.04 -10.31
C ASP A 57 -3.72 -6.92 -9.45
N GLY A 58 -3.96 -6.95 -8.14
CA GLY A 58 -3.44 -6.00 -7.16
C GLY A 58 -4.35 -4.81 -6.89
N TRP A 59 -5.53 -4.73 -7.53
CA TRP A 59 -6.49 -3.67 -7.22
C TRP A 59 -7.19 -3.93 -5.90
N ILE A 60 -7.38 -2.85 -5.14
CA ILE A 60 -7.97 -2.84 -3.80
C ILE A 60 -9.09 -1.81 -3.83
N GLU A 61 -10.27 -2.21 -3.37
CA GLU A 61 -11.39 -1.29 -3.12
C GLU A 61 -11.62 -1.17 -1.63
N LEU A 62 -11.75 0.05 -1.16
CA LEU A 62 -11.93 0.41 0.23
C LEU A 62 -13.13 1.34 0.35
N ALA A 63 -13.90 1.22 1.42
CA ALA A 63 -15.01 2.11 1.73
C ALA A 63 -14.70 2.87 3.03
N ASP A 64 -14.79 4.20 3.00
CA ASP A 64 -14.71 5.00 4.21
C ASP A 64 -16.00 4.94 5.04
N LEU A 65 -15.97 5.56 6.22
CA LEU A 65 -17.09 5.55 7.16
C LEU A 65 -18.30 6.37 6.69
N ASP A 66 -18.11 7.28 5.73
CA ASP A 66 -19.10 8.18 5.17
C ASP A 66 -19.69 7.65 3.84
N GLY A 67 -19.24 6.46 3.40
CA GLY A 67 -19.68 5.80 2.17
C GLY A 67 -18.90 6.20 0.92
N GLY A 68 -17.82 6.96 1.06
CA GLY A 68 -16.85 7.22 0.00
C GLY A 68 -16.05 5.97 -0.35
N ILE A 69 -15.60 5.89 -1.60
CA ILE A 69 -14.81 4.77 -2.11
C ILE A 69 -13.40 5.23 -2.40
N LEU A 70 -12.41 4.53 -1.86
CA LEU A 70 -11.00 4.69 -2.21
C LEU A 70 -10.57 3.48 -3.02
N ARG A 71 -9.87 3.73 -4.13
CA ARG A 71 -9.27 2.66 -4.93
C ARG A 71 -7.75 2.75 -4.82
N GLY A 72 -7.15 1.65 -4.44
CA GLY A 72 -5.70 1.50 -4.33
C GLY A 72 -5.21 0.40 -5.26
N TRP A 73 -3.91 0.42 -5.54
CA TRP A 73 -3.24 -0.67 -6.22
C TRP A 73 -1.93 -1.01 -5.50
N HIS A 74 -1.67 -2.30 -5.37
CA HIS A 74 -0.41 -2.85 -4.88
C HIS A 74 0.08 -3.91 -5.88
N TYR A 75 1.40 -4.05 -6.02
CA TYR A 75 1.98 -5.01 -6.94
C TYR A 75 1.68 -6.46 -6.54
N ASP A 76 1.83 -6.77 -5.25
CA ASP A 76 1.53 -8.10 -4.70
C ASP A 76 0.04 -8.43 -4.65
N ASP A 77 -0.28 -9.73 -4.68
CA ASP A 77 -1.59 -10.25 -4.32
C ASP A 77 -1.77 -10.17 -2.80
N LEU A 78 -2.65 -9.26 -2.36
CA LEU A 78 -2.88 -8.99 -0.95
C LEU A 78 -4.14 -9.69 -0.39
N ARG A 79 -4.76 -10.64 -1.10
CA ARG A 79 -6.02 -11.27 -0.65
C ARG A 79 -5.92 -11.99 0.69
N GLU A 80 -4.74 -12.48 1.06
CA GLU A 80 -4.50 -13.10 2.37
C GLU A 80 -4.28 -12.06 3.49
N VAL A 81 -3.91 -10.83 3.14
CA VAL A 81 -3.67 -9.71 4.07
C VAL A 81 -4.92 -8.84 4.25
N LEU A 82 -5.68 -8.64 3.16
CA LEU A 82 -6.83 -7.75 3.08
C LEU A 82 -8.12 -8.55 2.94
N ALA A 83 -8.63 -9.04 4.07
CA ALA A 83 -9.92 -9.72 4.12
C ALA A 83 -11.07 -8.70 3.95
N PRO A 84 -12.07 -8.96 3.09
CA PRO A 84 -13.27 -8.12 3.01
C PRO A 84 -13.95 -7.91 4.37
N GLY A 85 -14.31 -6.65 4.66
CA GLY A 85 -14.87 -6.20 5.94
C GLY A 85 -13.82 -5.93 7.03
N ALA A 86 -12.54 -6.21 6.81
CA ALA A 86 -11.49 -5.89 7.77
C ALA A 86 -11.30 -4.36 7.85
N PRO A 87 -11.19 -3.79 9.08
CA PRO A 87 -10.83 -2.39 9.25
C PRO A 87 -9.34 -2.20 8.94
N VAL A 88 -9.04 -1.17 8.15
CA VAL A 88 -7.69 -0.73 7.80
C VAL A 88 -7.66 0.80 7.82
N ALA A 89 -6.47 1.39 7.72
CA ALA A 89 -6.32 2.83 7.58
C ALA A 89 -5.43 3.17 6.38
N VAL A 90 -5.71 4.28 5.72
CA VAL A 90 -4.91 4.76 4.58
C VAL A 90 -4.42 6.18 4.85
N HIS A 91 -3.10 6.38 4.80
CA HIS A 91 -2.49 7.71 4.81
C HIS A 91 -2.49 8.27 3.37
N THR A 92 -3.50 9.07 3.06
CA THR A 92 -3.78 9.50 1.68
C THR A 92 -2.70 10.36 1.04
N LEU A 93 -1.92 11.11 1.84
CA LEU A 93 -0.81 11.91 1.35
C LEU A 93 0.46 11.09 0.99
N TYR A 94 0.68 9.95 1.64
CA TYR A 94 1.92 9.15 1.46
C TYR A 94 1.67 7.80 0.81
N GLY A 95 0.41 7.49 0.44
CA GLY A 95 0.07 6.20 -0.16
C GLY A 95 0.40 5.03 0.76
N VAL A 96 0.14 5.14 2.06
CA VAL A 96 0.45 4.05 3.01
C VAL A 96 -0.84 3.42 3.52
N LEU A 97 -1.00 2.12 3.35
CA LEU A 97 -2.08 1.33 3.92
C LEU A 97 -1.58 0.58 5.15
N ALA A 98 -2.27 0.76 6.27
CA ALA A 98 -2.04 0.02 7.51
C ALA A 98 -3.06 -1.11 7.64
N ALA A 99 -2.58 -2.36 7.71
CA ALA A 99 -3.39 -3.56 7.89
C ALA A 99 -2.78 -4.45 8.98
N GLY A 100 -3.42 -4.49 10.15
CA GLY A 100 -2.83 -5.12 11.34
C GLY A 100 -1.51 -4.44 11.71
N ASP A 101 -0.42 -5.23 11.78
CA ASP A 101 0.93 -4.74 12.09
C ASP A 101 1.74 -4.34 10.83
N GLU A 102 1.15 -4.47 9.64
CA GLU A 102 1.81 -4.20 8.36
C GLU A 102 1.55 -2.77 7.86
N LEU A 103 2.56 -2.21 7.20
CA LEU A 103 2.47 -0.95 6.44
C LEU A 103 2.87 -1.20 4.99
N LEU A 104 1.92 -1.01 4.08
CA LEU A 104 2.05 -1.30 2.67
C LEU A 104 2.04 0.00 1.86
N ASN A 105 2.89 0.11 0.85
CA ASN A 105 2.83 1.20 -0.12
C ASN A 105 1.74 0.90 -1.14
N VAL A 106 0.77 1.78 -1.29
CA VAL A 106 -0.33 1.65 -2.24
C VAL A 106 -0.37 2.87 -3.15
N ARG A 107 -0.55 2.62 -4.44
CA ARG A 107 -0.88 3.68 -5.39
C ARG A 107 -2.35 3.97 -5.32
N LEU A 108 -2.71 5.14 -4.78
CA LEU A 108 -4.09 5.59 -4.82
C LEU A 108 -4.46 6.03 -6.23
N ALA A 109 -5.60 5.55 -6.72
CA ALA A 109 -6.22 6.15 -7.88
C ALA A 109 -6.77 7.51 -7.43
N LEU A 110 -6.30 8.57 -8.09
CA LEU A 110 -6.98 9.86 -8.02
C LEU A 110 -8.18 9.78 -8.97
N ASP A 111 -9.34 10.20 -8.48
CA ASP A 111 -10.58 10.31 -9.28
C ASP A 111 -10.44 11.32 -10.43
#